data_AF-A0AAW2U0A8-F1
#
_entry.id   AF-A0AAW2U0A8-F1
#
_cell.length_a   1.000
_cell.length_b   1.000
_cell.length_c   1.000
_cell.angle_alpha   90.00
_cell.angle_beta   90.00
_cell.angle_gamma   90.00
#
_symmetry.space_group_name_H-M   'P 1'
#
loop_
_entity.id
_entity.type
_entity.pdbx_description
1 polymer ?
#
loop_
_entity_poly.entity_id
_entity_poly.type
_entity_poly.pdbx_seq_one_letter_code
_entity_poly.pdbx_strand_id
1 'polypeptide(L)' 'MTSTVEIRDESRGRPISKAKIEIVLGKTEKFDELMAAAAEERAGDVEEQS' A
#
# COMPACT_ATOMS: atom_id res chain seq x y z
N MET A 1 -0.48 1.63 13.11
CA MET A 1 -1.29 1.66 14.34
C MET A 1 -2.59 0.94 14.08
N THR A 2 -3.04 0.08 15.01
CA THR A 2 -4.34 -0.59 14.94
C THR A 2 -5.26 -0.04 16.01
N SER A 3 -6.51 0.23 15.65
CA SER A 3 -7.55 0.72 16.54
C SER A 3 -8.88 0.05 16.24
N THR A 4 -9.88 0.26 17.07
CA THR A 4 -11.26 -0.14 16.79
C THR A 4 -12.09 1.12 16.61
N VAL A 5 -12.91 1.15 15.55
CA VAL A 5 -13.80 2.28 15.26
C VAL A 5 -15.24 1.81 15.17
N GLU A 6 -16.16 2.67 15.56
CA GLU A 6 -17.59 2.45 15.30
C GLU A 6 -17.93 2.82 13.86
N ILE A 7 -18.59 1.89 13.17
CA ILE A 7 -19.08 2.08 11.81
C ILE A 7 -20.60 2.00 11.86
N ARG A 8 -21.27 2.98 11.26
CA ARG A 8 -22.72 2.92 11.07
C ARG A 8 -23.02 1.82 10.04
N ASP A 9 -23.73 0.80 10.48
CA ASP A 9 -24.25 -0.25 9.61
C ASP A 9 -25.72 0.06 9.29
N GLU A 10 -25.97 0.57 8.08
CA GLU A 10 -27.32 0.94 7.61
C GLU A 10 -28.26 -0.28 7.56
N SER A 11 -27.72 -1.50 7.49
CA SER A 11 -28.52 -2.73 7.44
C SER A 11 -28.96 -3.23 8.83
N ARG A 12 -28.25 -2.83 9.89
CA ARG A 12 -28.46 -3.37 11.26
C ARG A 12 -28.98 -2.37 12.27
N GLY A 13 -29.18 -1.10 11.89
CA GLY A 13 -29.81 -0.08 12.74
C GLY A 13 -29.01 0.33 13.99
N ARG A 14 -27.86 -0.30 14.25
CA ARG A 14 -26.94 0.02 15.34
C ARG A 14 -25.49 0.09 14.84
N PRO A 15 -24.64 0.97 15.39
CA PRO A 15 -23.22 0.98 15.08
C PRO A 15 -22.54 -0.36 15.40
N ILE A 16 -21.54 -0.74 14.60
CA ILE A 16 -20.72 -1.93 14.81
C ILE A 16 -19.25 -1.54 14.98
N SER A 17 -18.57 -2.20 15.91
CA SER A 17 -17.14 -1.99 16.14
C SER A 17 -16.32 -2.85 15.17
N LYS A 18 -15.48 -2.22 14.34
CA LYS A 18 -14.53 -2.92 13.46
C LYS A 18 -13.10 -2.51 13.75
N ALA A 19 -12.18 -3.46 13.59
CA ALA A 19 -10.76 -3.16 13.61
C ALA A 19 -10.39 -2.30 12.39
N LYS A 20 -9.64 -1.24 12.64
CA LYS A 20 -9.06 -0.33 11.66
C LYS A 20 -7.55 -0.40 11.79
N ILE A 21 -6.85 -0.55 10.67
CA ILE A 21 -5.40 -0.47 10.61
C ILE A 21 -5.01 0.75 9.78
N GLU A 22 -4.09 1.55 10.31
CA GLU A 22 -3.48 2.68 9.64
C GLU A 22 -1.98 2.43 9.52
N ILE A 23 -1.48 2.37 8.29
CA ILE A 23 -0.07 2.16 7.98
C ILE A 23 0.43 3.39 7.24
N VAL A 24 1.35 4.13 7.85
CA VAL A 24 2.08 5.21 7.20
C VAL A 24 3.41 4.66 6.75
N LEU A 25 3.69 4.77 5.45
CA LEU A 25 4.95 4.36 4.87
C LEU A 25 5.78 5.60 4.52
N GLY A 26 7.10 5.47 4.67
CA GLY A 26 8.07 6.48 4.26
C GLY A 26 9.16 5.83 3.41
N LYS A 27 9.86 6.65 2.62
CA LYS A 27 11.01 6.16 1.87
C LYS A 27 12.09 5.66 2.84
N THR A 28 12.63 4.49 2.53
CA THR A 28 13.85 3.99 3.15
C THR A 28 15.05 4.45 2.35
N GLU A 29 16.24 4.38 2.93
CA GLU A 29 17.50 4.85 2.31
C GLU A 29 17.71 4.25 0.91
N LYS A 30 17.32 2.99 0.71
CA LYS A 30 17.51 2.24 -0.55
C LYS A 30 16.32 2.31 -1.49
N PHE A 31 15.24 3.01 -1.13
CA PHE A 31 14.03 3.02 -1.96
C PHE A 31 14.32 3.54 -3.37
N ASP A 32 15.06 4.65 -3.48
CA ASP A 32 15.34 5.27 -4.78
C ASP A 32 16.30 4.41 -5.62
N GLU A 33 17.30 3.78 -4.99
CA GLU A 33 18.21 2.83 -5.67
C GLU A 33 17.45 1.61 -6.22
N LEU A 34 16.58 1.01 -5.42
CA LEU A 34 15.78 -0.15 -5.83
C LEU A 34 14.79 0.20 -6.93
N MET A 35 14.17 1.39 -6.89
CA MET A 35 13.28 1.86 -7.94
C MET A 35 14.03 2.15 -9.25
N ALA A 36 15.25 2.68 -9.17
CA ALA A 36 16.10 2.91 -10.34
C ALA A 36 16.55 1.59 -10.97
N ALA A 37 17.05 0.64 -10.16
CA ALA A 37 17.44 -0.69 -10.64
C ALA A 37 16.28 -1.44 -11.32
N ALA A 38 15.08 -1.39 -10.73
CA ALA A 38 13.89 -2.01 -11.31
C ALA A 38 13.41 -1.31 -12.61
N ALA A 39 13.70 -0.02 -12.78
CA ALA A 39 13.39 0.70 -14.02
C ALA A 39 14.35 0.32 -15.15
N GLU A 40 15.63 0.13 -14.84
CA GLU A 40 16.65 -0.34 -15.79
C GLU A 40 16.37 -1.78 -16.25
N GLU A 41 15.98 -2.67 -15.33
CA GLU A 41 15.55 -4.04 -15.65
C GLU A 41 14.38 -4.05 -16.66
N ARG A 42 13.35 -3.23 -16.42
CA ARG A 42 12.21 -3.11 -17.34
C ARG A 42 12.57 -2.49 -18.69
N ALA A 43 13.56 -1.61 -18.74
CA ALA A 43 14.00 -1.02 -20.01
C ALA A 43 14.80 -2.05 -20.83
N GLY A 44 15.64 -2.86 -20.17
CA GLY A 44 16.36 -3.96 -20.79
C GLY A 44 15.43 -5.01 -21.41
N ASP A 45 14.35 -5.38 -20.70
CA ASP A 45 13.34 -6.32 -21.21
C ASP A 45 12.62 -5.81 -22.48
N VAL A 46 12.46 -4.50 -22.64
CA VAL A 46 11.82 -3.88 -23.81
C VAL A 46 12.76 -3.85 -25.02
N GLU A 47 14.06 -3.67 -24.80
CA GLU A 47 15.06 -3.73 -25.87
C GLU A 47 15.35 -5.17 -26.33
N GLU A 48 15.28 -6.17 -25.43
CA GLU A 48 15.53 -7.59 -25.78
C GLU A 48 14.35 -8.27 -26.51
N GLN A 49 13.15 -7.68 -26.47
CA GLN A 49 11.95 -8.16 -27.17
C GLN A 49 11.67 -7.46 -28.52
N SER A 50 12.55 -6.57 -28.99
CA SER A 50 12.40 -5.81 -30.25
C SER A 50 13.28 -6.32 -31.39
#